data_AF-A0A368KWJ5-F1
#
_entry.id   AF-A0A368KWJ5-F1
#
_cell.length_a   1.000
_cell.length_b   1.000
_cell.length_c   1.000
_cell.angle_alpha   90.00
_cell.angle_beta   90.00
_cell.angle_gamma   90.00
#
_symmetry.space_group_name_H-M   'P 1'
#
loop_
_entity.id
_entity.type
_entity.pdbx_description
1 polymer ?
#
loop_
_entity_poly.entity_id
_entity_poly.type
_entity_poly.pdbx_seq_one_letter_code
_entity_poly.pdbx_strand_id
1 'polypeptide(L)'
;MVEPFPTPGFAVTGMLKRTKVAATIGPSCSETDTLENVVRAGADACLLDLTQGKRTDWQASYDVVREVEGLAKQPVAILARINSADGQFSLANAISSGVIAWLAQQEIEYVTTSVAEGSRSIQQVREALDHAGSKAAILARLDHGSNYRDIDSIIQSSDGVIVTSTGLSELEKWSIPVMQKMVARQCQIGAKPCVVQRGVLSSMQHALEPTDGEVFDIANIVFDHADAILLGDETATGNHPTEAVEVVSKTVIATESLMEITDRPIKVGFGQPPNTAALAYSIRHILKMQEIAAVGVYSHTTSTAGVIAKNWIDCPILALSDVPETVRKMGIYHGVVSRQMKAPSNTAEMLSSTTSIAKQIGLVAPGDRMIVVSELPLHTGENANAFVIETIR
;
A
#
# COMPACT_ATOMS: atom_id res chain seq x y z
N MET A 1 -38.29 -1.11 9.34
CA MET A 1 -36.97 -0.75 9.89
C MET A 1 -35.98 -1.65 9.22
N VAL A 2 -35.21 -1.11 8.27
CA VAL A 2 -34.15 -1.85 7.59
C VAL A 2 -32.96 -1.79 8.55
N GLU A 3 -32.47 -2.94 9.04
CA GLU A 3 -31.19 -2.97 9.74
C GLU A 3 -30.13 -2.42 8.77
N PRO A 4 -29.42 -1.33 9.11
CA PRO A 4 -28.58 -0.64 8.14
C PRO A 4 -27.34 -1.44 7.76
N PHE A 5 -26.96 -2.45 8.54
CA PHE A 5 -25.82 -3.32 8.27
C PHE A 5 -26.09 -4.72 8.82
N PRO A 6 -26.12 -5.79 8.00
CA PRO A 6 -26.07 -7.14 8.54
C PRO A 6 -24.72 -7.30 9.26
N THR A 7 -24.72 -7.92 10.44
CA THR A 7 -23.50 -8.30 11.16
C THR A 7 -23.23 -9.78 10.87
N PRO A 8 -22.23 -10.16 10.04
CA PRO A 8 -21.77 -11.54 9.97
C PRO A 8 -20.43 -11.69 10.70
N GLY A 9 -20.29 -12.80 11.42
CA GLY A 9 -19.00 -13.30 11.86
C GLY A 9 -18.07 -13.49 10.66
N PHE A 10 -16.76 -13.35 10.89
CA PHE A 10 -15.67 -13.40 9.91
C PHE A 10 -15.92 -14.33 8.70
N ALA A 11 -16.57 -13.75 7.71
CA ALA A 11 -16.28 -13.89 6.31
C ALA A 11 -16.69 -12.55 5.71
N VAL A 12 -15.68 -11.80 5.28
CA VAL A 12 -15.76 -10.78 4.24
C VAL A 12 -16.78 -11.22 3.18
N THR A 13 -18.03 -10.80 3.28
CA THR A 13 -19.04 -11.14 2.27
C THR A 13 -18.76 -10.29 1.04
N GLY A 14 -18.03 -10.87 0.09
CA GLY A 14 -17.96 -10.49 -1.32
C GLY A 14 -17.20 -9.20 -1.69
N MET A 15 -17.03 -8.24 -0.78
CA MET A 15 -16.27 -7.00 -1.06
C MET A 15 -14.84 -7.09 -0.53
N LEU A 16 -13.88 -7.02 -1.44
CA LEU A 16 -12.47 -6.87 -1.09
C LEU A 16 -12.20 -5.45 -0.62
N LYS A 17 -11.55 -5.36 0.55
CA LYS A 17 -11.00 -4.11 1.07
C LYS A 17 -9.97 -3.52 0.09
N ARG A 18 -10.17 -2.28 -0.37
CA ARG A 18 -9.26 -1.61 -1.32
C ARG A 18 -8.16 -0.83 -0.61
N THR A 19 -8.47 0.02 0.36
CA THR A 19 -7.48 0.69 1.22
C THR A 19 -6.78 -0.34 2.09
N LYS A 20 -5.46 -0.35 2.03
CA LYS A 20 -4.58 -1.31 2.69
C LYS A 20 -4.36 -0.97 4.15
N VAL A 21 -3.93 -1.94 4.93
CA VAL A 21 -3.57 -1.74 6.34
C VAL A 21 -2.14 -2.24 6.55
N ALA A 22 -1.30 -1.41 7.14
CA ALA A 22 0.03 -1.79 7.56
C ALA A 22 0.10 -1.79 9.10
N ALA A 23 0.74 -2.80 9.68
CA ALA A 23 0.91 -2.92 11.12
C ALA A 23 2.38 -2.71 11.49
N THR A 24 2.67 -1.92 12.52
CA THR A 24 4.03 -1.83 13.07
C THR A 24 4.29 -3.02 13.98
N ILE A 25 5.40 -3.72 13.72
CA ILE A 25 5.86 -4.83 14.56
C ILE A 25 6.52 -4.27 15.81
N GLY A 26 6.14 -4.85 16.94
CA GLY A 26 6.76 -4.61 18.23
C GLY A 26 6.45 -5.76 19.20
N PRO A 27 6.77 -5.59 20.49
CA PRO A 27 6.60 -6.63 21.51
C PRO A 27 5.20 -7.26 21.56
N SER A 28 4.14 -6.52 21.21
CA SER A 28 2.77 -7.02 21.24
C SER A 28 2.40 -7.95 20.09
N CYS A 29 3.16 -7.96 19.00
CA CYS A 29 2.87 -8.77 17.81
C CYS A 29 4.12 -9.38 17.16
N SER A 30 5.19 -9.58 17.93
CA SER A 30 6.44 -10.19 17.44
C SER A 30 6.42 -11.73 17.40
N GLU A 31 5.40 -12.36 17.98
CA GLU A 31 5.21 -13.82 17.93
C GLU A 31 4.43 -14.23 16.67
N THR A 32 4.80 -15.35 16.06
CA THR A 32 4.22 -15.85 14.80
C THR A 32 2.70 -15.97 14.86
N ASP A 33 2.13 -16.58 15.92
CA ASP A 33 0.68 -16.77 16.05
C ASP A 33 -0.07 -15.43 16.11
N THR A 34 0.45 -14.47 16.88
CA THR A 34 -0.18 -13.15 17.01
C THR A 34 -0.07 -12.36 15.71
N LEU A 35 1.08 -12.40 15.04
CA LEU A 35 1.25 -11.73 13.75
C LEU A 35 0.39 -12.39 12.66
N GLU A 36 0.23 -13.71 12.68
CA GLU A 36 -0.70 -14.41 11.77
C GLU A 36 -2.13 -13.91 11.98
N ASN A 37 -2.58 -13.76 13.24
CA ASN A 37 -3.88 -13.21 13.55
C ASN A 37 -4.03 -11.76 13.05
N VAL A 38 -3.00 -10.92 13.21
CA VAL A 38 -2.96 -9.55 12.66
C VAL A 38 -3.09 -9.55 11.14
N VAL A 39 -2.35 -10.41 10.44
CA VAL A 39 -2.41 -10.54 8.97
C VAL A 39 -3.77 -11.06 8.51
N ARG A 40 -4.36 -12.04 9.23
CA ARG A 40 -5.71 -12.55 8.95
C ARG A 40 -6.83 -11.56 9.25
N ALA A 41 -6.63 -10.67 10.22
CA ALA A 41 -7.54 -9.55 10.51
C ALA A 41 -7.52 -8.46 9.42
N GLY A 42 -6.53 -8.52 8.51
CA GLY A 42 -6.48 -7.73 7.29
C GLY A 42 -5.27 -6.82 7.14
N ALA A 43 -4.18 -7.05 7.87
CA ALA A 43 -2.91 -6.38 7.57
C ALA A 43 -2.30 -6.90 6.25
N ASP A 44 -1.97 -5.97 5.35
CA ASP A 44 -1.35 -6.22 4.04
C ASP A 44 0.18 -6.02 4.08
N ALA A 45 0.69 -5.31 5.09
CA ALA A 45 2.09 -4.99 5.22
C ALA A 45 2.54 -4.86 6.69
N CYS A 46 3.82 -5.02 6.95
CA CYS A 46 4.44 -4.90 8.27
C CYS A 46 5.54 -3.82 8.26
N LEU A 47 5.52 -2.92 9.23
CA LEU A 47 6.59 -1.97 9.47
C LEU A 47 7.56 -2.52 10.52
N LEU A 48 8.84 -2.62 10.16
CA LEU A 48 9.95 -2.93 11.05
C LEU A 48 10.67 -1.63 11.41
N ASP A 49 10.74 -1.31 12.70
CA ASP A 49 11.49 -0.14 13.17
C ASP A 49 12.96 -0.47 13.42
N LEU A 50 13.82 -0.18 12.44
CA LEU A 50 15.26 -0.47 12.53
C LEU A 50 16.04 0.65 13.25
N THR A 51 15.35 1.70 13.71
CA THR A 51 15.95 2.71 14.60
C THR A 51 16.09 2.19 16.04
N GLN A 52 15.40 1.08 16.34
CA GLN A 52 15.40 0.40 17.63
C GLN A 52 16.05 -0.98 17.50
N GLY A 53 16.55 -1.49 18.63
CA GLY A 53 17.11 -2.86 18.70
C GLY A 53 18.45 -3.04 18.00
N LYS A 54 18.79 -4.30 17.74
CA LYS A 54 20.03 -4.75 17.09
C LYS A 54 19.71 -5.68 15.93
N ARG A 55 20.74 -6.02 15.15
CA ARG A 55 20.64 -6.94 14.00
C ARG A 55 19.90 -8.26 14.29
N THR A 56 20.05 -8.82 15.49
CA THR A 56 19.34 -10.04 15.89
C THR A 56 17.83 -9.82 15.99
N ASP A 57 17.41 -8.66 16.48
CA ASP A 57 16.00 -8.31 16.67
C ASP A 57 15.34 -8.01 15.31
N TRP A 58 16.08 -7.34 14.43
CA TRP A 58 15.66 -7.09 13.05
C TRP A 58 15.48 -8.40 12.26
N GLN A 59 16.43 -9.32 12.41
CA GLN A 59 16.36 -10.63 11.76
C GLN A 59 15.17 -11.45 12.26
N ALA A 60 14.97 -11.51 13.58
CA ALA A 60 13.82 -12.21 14.16
C ALA A 60 12.49 -11.64 13.63
N SER A 61 12.36 -10.31 13.58
CA SER A 61 11.15 -9.65 13.04
C SER A 61 10.93 -9.98 11.55
N TYR A 62 12.00 -9.97 10.76
CA TYR A 62 11.93 -10.33 9.34
C TYR A 62 11.51 -11.79 9.14
N ASP A 63 12.12 -12.71 9.89
CA ASP A 63 11.87 -14.14 9.78
C ASP A 63 10.40 -14.45 10.12
N VAL A 64 9.86 -13.83 11.18
CA VAL A 64 8.45 -13.99 11.59
C VAL A 64 7.50 -13.48 10.50
N VAL A 65 7.77 -12.32 9.86
CA VAL A 65 6.92 -11.84 8.74
C VAL A 65 6.94 -12.82 7.57
N ARG A 66 8.10 -13.36 7.21
CA ARG A 66 8.24 -14.30 6.08
C ARG A 66 7.61 -15.66 6.39
N GLU A 67 7.67 -16.12 7.64
CA GLU A 67 6.94 -17.30 8.10
C GLU A 67 5.42 -17.09 7.98
N VAL A 68 4.91 -15.97 8.51
CA VAL A 68 3.47 -15.63 8.45
C VAL A 68 2.98 -15.44 7.02
N GLU A 69 3.77 -14.85 6.13
CA GLU A 69 3.46 -14.77 4.69
C GLU A 69 3.17 -16.17 4.10
N GLY A 70 3.99 -17.16 4.47
CA GLY A 70 3.81 -18.56 4.06
C GLY A 70 2.55 -19.21 4.65
N LEU A 71 2.27 -18.98 5.94
CA LEU A 71 1.10 -19.53 6.65
C LEU A 71 -0.21 -18.91 6.16
N ALA A 72 -0.23 -17.59 5.98
CA ALA A 72 -1.38 -16.84 5.49
C ALA A 72 -1.62 -17.04 3.98
N LYS A 73 -0.61 -17.52 3.24
CA LYS A 73 -0.64 -17.73 1.77
C LYS A 73 -1.05 -16.48 1.00
N GLN A 74 -0.61 -15.33 1.47
CA GLN A 74 -0.80 -14.05 0.81
C GLN A 74 0.47 -13.21 0.95
N PRO A 75 0.82 -12.40 -0.06
CA PRO A 75 1.99 -11.55 0.00
C PRO A 75 1.88 -10.54 1.15
N VAL A 76 2.96 -10.37 1.92
CA VAL A 76 3.05 -9.35 2.98
C VAL A 76 4.28 -8.48 2.71
N ALA A 77 4.05 -7.18 2.50
CA ALA A 77 5.13 -6.24 2.24
C ALA A 77 5.85 -5.83 3.53
N ILE A 78 7.16 -5.63 3.47
CA ILE A 78 7.94 -5.09 4.59
C ILE A 78 8.32 -3.63 4.33
N LEU A 79 7.99 -2.77 5.29
CA LEU A 79 8.42 -1.37 5.36
C LEU A 79 9.49 -1.28 6.45
N ALA A 80 10.70 -0.87 6.12
CA ALA A 80 11.80 -0.72 7.07
C ALA A 80 12.06 0.75 7.39
N ARG A 81 11.86 1.16 8.64
CA ARG A 81 12.18 2.52 9.10
C ARG A 81 13.66 2.64 9.44
N ILE A 82 14.36 3.55 8.77
CA ILE A 82 15.82 3.70 8.91
C ILE A 82 16.25 4.95 9.67
N ASN A 83 15.33 5.87 9.97
CA ASN A 83 15.59 7.07 10.75
C ASN A 83 14.36 7.53 11.55
N SER A 84 14.63 8.38 12.53
CA SER A 84 13.61 8.97 13.40
C SER A 84 13.30 10.41 13.00
N ALA A 85 12.06 10.85 13.26
CA ALA A 85 11.61 12.21 12.92
C ALA A 85 12.33 13.29 13.74
N ASP A 86 12.69 12.96 14.97
CA ASP A 86 13.37 13.86 15.91
C ASP A 86 14.88 13.96 15.67
N GLY A 87 15.41 13.24 14.66
CA GLY A 87 16.82 13.24 14.31
C GLY A 87 17.73 12.46 15.27
N GLN A 88 17.18 11.81 16.31
CA GLN A 88 17.97 10.98 17.23
C GLN A 88 18.69 9.82 16.51
N PHE A 89 18.06 9.27 15.48
CA PHE A 89 18.65 8.25 14.62
C PHE A 89 18.63 8.74 13.17
N SER A 90 19.76 9.27 12.69
CA SER A 90 19.91 9.81 11.33
C SER A 90 20.31 8.76 10.30
N LEU A 91 20.31 9.13 9.01
CA LEU A 91 20.86 8.28 7.94
C LEU A 91 22.34 7.90 8.19
N ALA A 92 23.14 8.81 8.76
CA ALA A 92 24.52 8.51 9.11
C ALA A 92 24.59 7.41 10.20
N ASN A 93 23.65 7.41 11.16
CA ASN A 93 23.53 6.34 12.15
C ASN A 93 23.12 5.03 11.48
N ALA A 94 22.17 5.04 10.53
CA ALA A 94 21.77 3.84 9.78
C ALA A 94 22.92 3.21 8.98
N ILE A 95 23.75 4.05 8.35
CA ILE A 95 24.93 3.59 7.60
C ILE A 95 25.98 3.00 8.56
N SER A 96 26.34 3.73 9.61
CA SER A 96 27.40 3.32 10.55
C SER A 96 27.03 2.12 11.43
N SER A 97 25.74 1.95 11.75
CA SER A 97 25.23 0.78 12.50
C SER A 97 25.09 -0.49 11.65
N GLY A 98 25.20 -0.37 10.32
CA GLY A 98 25.05 -1.49 9.39
C GLY A 98 23.60 -1.83 9.04
N VAL A 99 22.61 -0.98 9.38
CA VAL A 99 21.20 -1.14 8.96
C VAL A 99 21.11 -1.26 7.44
N ILE A 100 21.75 -0.35 6.71
CA ILE A 100 21.71 -0.34 5.23
C ILE A 100 22.35 -1.62 4.65
N ALA A 101 23.44 -2.09 5.24
CA ALA A 101 24.09 -3.32 4.80
C ALA A 101 23.24 -4.56 5.10
N TRP A 102 22.50 -4.57 6.22
CA TRP A 102 21.55 -5.63 6.53
C TRP A 102 20.35 -5.62 5.58
N LEU A 103 19.78 -4.44 5.28
CA LEU A 103 18.68 -4.29 4.33
C LEU A 103 19.02 -4.86 2.95
N ALA A 104 20.25 -4.66 2.47
CA ALA A 104 20.69 -5.18 1.18
C ALA A 104 20.82 -6.73 1.14
N GLN A 105 20.87 -7.38 2.30
CA GLN A 105 20.94 -8.84 2.40
C GLN A 105 19.56 -9.50 2.51
N GLN A 106 18.51 -8.69 2.72
CA GLN A 106 17.14 -9.17 2.90
C GLN A 106 16.24 -8.73 1.74
N GLU A 107 15.13 -9.44 1.56
CA GLU A 107 14.11 -9.04 0.58
C GLU A 107 13.19 -7.98 1.22
N ILE A 108 13.60 -6.72 1.21
CA ILE A 108 12.83 -5.60 1.79
C ILE A 108 12.20 -4.79 0.67
N GLU A 109 10.87 -4.65 0.71
CA GLU A 109 10.12 -3.95 -0.32
C GLU A 109 10.28 -2.42 -0.23
N TYR A 110 10.18 -1.88 0.98
CA TYR A 110 10.17 -0.43 1.22
C TYR A 110 11.12 -0.02 2.34
N VAL A 111 11.81 1.10 2.14
CA VAL A 111 12.52 1.84 3.17
C VAL A 111 11.75 3.13 3.45
N THR A 112 11.49 3.41 4.72
CA THR A 112 10.82 4.65 5.15
C THR A 112 11.85 5.59 5.76
N THR A 113 11.81 6.86 5.35
CA THR A 113 12.78 7.87 5.77
C THR A 113 12.09 9.21 6.00
N SER A 114 12.42 9.89 7.10
CA SER A 114 12.10 11.31 7.29
C SER A 114 12.86 12.16 6.27
N VAL A 115 12.17 13.15 5.69
CA VAL A 115 12.70 14.03 4.64
C VAL A 115 12.85 15.48 5.11
N ALA A 116 13.54 15.70 6.23
CA ALA A 116 13.79 17.04 6.77
C ALA A 116 14.42 18.02 5.76
N GLU A 117 15.30 17.54 4.86
CA GLU A 117 15.93 18.33 3.79
C GLU A 117 15.24 18.17 2.42
N GLY A 118 13.99 17.72 2.40
CA GLY A 118 13.20 17.53 1.18
C GLY A 118 13.77 16.45 0.25
N SER A 119 13.80 16.73 -1.05
CA SER A 119 14.29 15.79 -2.08
C SER A 119 15.75 15.37 -1.90
N ARG A 120 16.58 16.21 -1.27
CA ARG A 120 17.97 15.89 -0.96
C ARG A 120 18.11 14.68 -0.02
N SER A 121 17.26 14.59 1.01
CA SER A 121 17.25 13.44 1.92
C SER A 121 16.94 12.14 1.17
N ILE A 122 16.03 12.19 0.19
CA ILE A 122 15.67 11.04 -0.62
C ILE A 122 16.84 10.60 -1.50
N GLN A 123 17.55 11.57 -2.12
CA GLN A 123 18.73 11.29 -2.94
C GLN A 123 19.83 10.61 -2.11
N GLN A 124 20.11 11.12 -0.90
CA GLN A 124 21.13 10.52 -0.02
C GLN A 124 20.78 9.08 0.37
N VAL A 125 19.51 8.80 0.66
CA VAL A 125 19.04 7.43 0.95
C VAL A 125 19.17 6.55 -0.28
N ARG A 126 18.78 7.04 -1.47
CA ARG A 126 18.91 6.30 -2.73
C ARG A 126 20.38 5.93 -2.99
N GLU A 127 21.29 6.90 -2.88
CA GLU A 127 22.72 6.67 -3.01
C GLU A 127 23.20 5.60 -2.02
N ALA A 128 22.81 5.68 -0.74
CA ALA A 128 23.21 4.67 0.26
C ALA A 128 22.69 3.26 -0.07
N LEU A 129 21.45 3.13 -0.54
CA LEU A 129 20.86 1.86 -0.96
C LEU A 129 21.55 1.29 -2.20
N ASP A 130 21.83 2.13 -3.20
CA ASP A 130 22.49 1.74 -4.45
C ASP A 130 23.92 1.24 -4.17
N HIS A 131 24.68 1.92 -3.32
CA HIS A 131 26.02 1.48 -2.90
C HIS A 131 26.00 0.13 -2.17
N ALA A 132 24.92 -0.17 -1.44
CA ALA A 132 24.74 -1.45 -0.76
C ALA A 132 24.14 -2.53 -1.67
N GLY A 133 23.63 -2.18 -2.86
CA GLY A 133 22.97 -3.10 -3.79
C GLY A 133 21.49 -3.40 -3.45
N SER A 134 20.84 -2.59 -2.62
CA SER A 134 19.43 -2.75 -2.26
C SER A 134 18.51 -2.10 -3.30
N LYS A 135 17.44 -2.80 -3.68
CA LYS A 135 16.41 -2.32 -4.62
C LYS A 135 15.13 -1.82 -3.93
N ALA A 136 15.19 -1.62 -2.61
CA ALA A 136 14.05 -1.17 -1.83
C ALA A 136 13.51 0.17 -2.38
N ALA A 137 12.19 0.28 -2.43
CA ALA A 137 11.50 1.51 -2.79
C ALA A 137 11.53 2.49 -1.60
N ILE A 138 11.57 3.79 -1.85
CA ILE A 138 11.68 4.80 -0.77
C ILE A 138 10.30 5.44 -0.51
N LEU A 139 9.80 5.30 0.71
CA LEU A 139 8.64 6.01 1.23
C LEU A 139 9.10 7.23 2.05
N ALA A 140 8.86 8.43 1.52
CA ALA A 140 9.22 9.69 2.18
C ALA A 140 8.18 10.04 3.26
N ARG A 141 8.63 10.16 4.51
CA ARG A 141 7.78 10.52 5.65
C ARG A 141 7.73 12.03 5.83
N LEU A 142 6.52 12.60 5.79
CA LEU A 142 6.27 14.04 5.80
C LEU A 142 6.11 14.55 7.24
N ASP A 143 7.22 14.61 7.95
CA ASP A 143 7.28 14.83 9.39
C ASP A 143 7.57 16.29 9.76
N HIS A 144 7.78 17.17 8.77
CA HIS A 144 8.12 18.58 8.96
C HIS A 144 7.21 19.49 8.13
N GLY A 145 6.85 20.66 8.67
CA GLY A 145 6.01 21.63 7.96
C GLY A 145 6.62 22.17 6.68
N SER A 146 7.95 22.20 6.60
CA SER A 146 8.70 22.55 5.38
C SER A 146 8.41 21.59 4.22
N ASN A 147 8.10 20.32 4.48
CA ASN A 147 7.85 19.31 3.45
C ASN A 147 6.68 19.67 2.54
N TYR A 148 5.64 20.31 3.10
CA TYR A 148 4.44 20.68 2.36
C TYR A 148 4.66 21.82 1.37
N ARG A 149 5.75 22.58 1.49
CA ARG A 149 6.13 23.62 0.51
C ARG A 149 6.79 23.04 -0.74
N ASP A 150 7.39 21.86 -0.63
CA ASP A 150 8.16 21.19 -1.70
C ASP A 150 7.58 19.79 -2.01
N ILE A 151 6.27 19.62 -1.80
CA ILE A 151 5.61 18.32 -1.85
C ILE A 151 5.73 17.66 -3.23
N ASP A 152 5.66 18.45 -4.30
CA ASP A 152 5.72 17.95 -5.66
C ASP A 152 7.12 17.36 -5.96
N SER A 153 8.19 18.02 -5.51
CA SER A 153 9.56 17.50 -5.66
C SER A 153 9.77 16.24 -4.84
N ILE A 154 9.30 16.22 -3.59
CA ILE A 154 9.38 15.06 -2.70
C ILE A 154 8.67 13.84 -3.32
N ILE A 155 7.46 14.01 -3.84
CA ILE A 155 6.71 12.93 -4.49
C ILE A 155 7.42 12.46 -5.77
N GLN A 156 7.94 13.39 -6.57
CA GLN A 156 8.66 13.04 -7.81
C GLN A 156 9.94 12.25 -7.54
N SER A 157 10.66 12.57 -6.46
CA SER A 157 11.92 11.91 -6.08
C SER A 157 11.73 10.62 -5.27
N SER A 158 10.52 10.33 -4.76
CA SER A 158 10.22 9.14 -3.95
C SER A 158 9.41 8.09 -4.72
N ASP A 159 9.29 6.90 -4.11
CA ASP A 159 8.42 5.83 -4.60
C ASP A 159 7.03 5.85 -3.93
N GLY A 160 6.81 6.78 -3.01
CA GLY A 160 5.60 6.95 -2.23
C GLY A 160 5.86 7.86 -1.03
N VAL A 161 4.80 8.22 -0.32
CA VAL A 161 4.90 9.06 0.87
C VAL A 161 4.11 8.48 2.03
N ILE A 162 4.54 8.82 3.25
CA ILE A 162 3.82 8.58 4.48
C ILE A 162 3.45 9.95 5.06
N VAL A 163 2.16 10.25 5.13
CA VAL A 163 1.62 11.43 5.83
C VAL A 163 1.50 11.08 7.30
N THR A 164 2.16 11.85 8.16
CA THR A 164 2.11 11.65 9.60
C THR A 164 1.44 12.83 10.31
N SER A 165 1.03 12.63 11.57
CA SER A 165 0.72 13.72 12.51
C SER A 165 1.89 14.03 13.44
N THR A 166 2.86 13.12 13.57
CA THR A 166 4.06 13.31 14.39
C THR A 166 5.06 14.26 13.73
N GLY A 167 5.72 15.10 14.52
CA GLY A 167 6.67 16.11 14.01
C GLY A 167 6.04 17.40 13.46
N LEU A 168 4.71 17.43 13.27
CA LEU A 168 3.97 18.61 12.76
C LEU A 168 3.49 19.57 13.85
N SER A 169 4.12 19.56 15.03
CA SER A 169 3.70 20.39 16.18
C SER A 169 3.81 21.90 15.92
N GLU A 170 4.63 22.31 14.95
CA GLU A 170 4.77 23.70 14.50
C GLU A 170 3.58 24.21 13.67
N LEU A 171 2.70 23.31 13.22
CA LEU A 171 1.58 23.65 12.35
C LEU A 171 0.28 23.78 13.14
N GLU A 172 -0.61 24.63 12.64
CA GLU A 172 -1.95 24.76 13.18
C GLU A 172 -2.74 23.46 12.96
N LYS A 173 -3.41 22.96 14.01
CA LYS A 173 -4.11 21.66 13.98
C LYS A 173 -5.16 21.54 12.85
N TRP A 174 -5.84 22.64 12.52
CA TRP A 174 -6.82 22.67 11.43
C TRP A 174 -6.19 22.45 10.05
N SER A 175 -4.89 22.75 9.89
CA SER A 175 -4.19 22.62 8.61
C SER A 175 -3.82 21.17 8.29
N ILE A 176 -3.60 20.32 9.30
CA ILE A 176 -3.20 18.91 9.18
C ILE A 176 -4.15 18.12 8.25
N PRO A 177 -5.47 18.08 8.49
CA PRO A 177 -6.38 17.36 7.60
C PRO A 177 -6.44 17.94 6.19
N VAL A 178 -6.22 19.26 6.02
CA VAL A 178 -6.18 19.89 4.68
C VAL A 178 -4.93 19.46 3.91
N MET A 179 -3.78 19.44 4.58
CA MET A 179 -2.52 19.00 3.98
C MET A 179 -2.56 17.53 3.59
N GLN A 180 -3.16 16.65 4.40
CA GLN A 180 -3.36 15.24 4.04
C GLN A 180 -4.13 15.11 2.70
N LYS A 181 -5.25 15.84 2.55
CA LYS A 181 -6.04 15.85 1.32
C LYS A 181 -5.23 16.33 0.12
N MET A 182 -4.42 17.37 0.32
CA MET A 182 -3.51 17.89 -0.70
C MET A 182 -2.47 16.84 -1.11
N VAL A 183 -1.82 16.17 -0.14
CA VAL A 183 -0.81 15.14 -0.42
C VAL A 183 -1.42 13.95 -1.14
N ALA A 184 -2.56 13.41 -0.68
CA ALA A 184 -3.25 12.31 -1.34
C ALA A 184 -3.55 12.63 -2.81
N ARG A 185 -3.98 13.87 -3.09
CA ARG A 185 -4.20 14.35 -4.46
C ARG A 185 -2.91 14.44 -5.27
N GLN A 186 -1.81 14.93 -4.70
CA GLN A 186 -0.53 14.99 -5.44
C GLN A 186 0.06 13.60 -5.70
N CYS A 187 -0.10 12.67 -4.75
CA CYS A 187 0.26 11.27 -4.94
C CYS A 187 -0.55 10.60 -6.06
N GLN A 188 -1.83 10.94 -6.19
CA GLN A 188 -2.64 10.51 -7.33
C GLN A 188 -2.07 11.03 -8.66
N ILE A 189 -1.71 12.32 -8.70
CA ILE A 189 -1.13 12.97 -9.87
C ILE A 189 0.22 12.35 -10.24
N GLY A 190 1.05 11.98 -9.26
CA GLY A 190 2.34 11.32 -9.48
C GLY A 190 2.29 9.80 -9.69
N ALA A 191 1.12 9.18 -9.61
CA ALA A 191 0.95 7.72 -9.57
C ALA A 191 1.75 7.01 -8.44
N LYS A 192 1.90 7.67 -7.29
CA LYS A 192 2.68 7.17 -6.13
C LYS A 192 1.77 6.85 -4.94
N PRO A 193 1.99 5.75 -4.19
CA PRO A 193 1.20 5.42 -3.01
C PRO A 193 1.31 6.51 -1.92
N CYS A 194 0.18 6.76 -1.26
CA CYS A 194 0.02 7.66 -0.13
C CYS A 194 -0.43 6.83 1.08
N VAL A 195 0.46 6.67 2.03
CA VAL A 195 0.21 5.97 3.29
C VAL A 195 -0.09 7.01 4.37
N VAL A 196 -1.06 6.77 5.24
CA VAL A 196 -1.39 7.68 6.36
C VAL A 196 -1.07 7.01 7.69
N GLN A 197 -0.29 7.68 8.53
CA GLN A 197 0.11 7.23 9.88
C GLN A 197 -0.20 8.35 10.90
N ARG A 198 -1.42 8.39 11.45
CA ARG A 198 -1.86 9.53 12.27
C ARG A 198 -2.28 9.22 13.72
N GLY A 199 -1.91 8.05 14.24
CA GLY A 199 -2.42 7.60 15.55
C GLY A 199 -3.93 7.40 15.49
N VAL A 200 -4.39 6.83 14.39
CA VAL A 200 -5.81 6.72 14.00
C VAL A 200 -6.63 5.93 15.02
N LEU A 201 -5.98 5.13 15.88
CA LEU A 201 -6.59 4.30 16.92
C LEU A 201 -5.81 4.41 18.23
N SER A 202 -5.31 5.61 18.56
CA SER A 202 -4.48 5.84 19.74
C SER A 202 -5.10 5.31 21.04
N SER A 203 -6.43 5.38 21.20
CA SER A 203 -7.13 4.84 22.37
C SER A 203 -7.02 3.30 22.48
N MET A 204 -6.94 2.61 21.35
CA MET A 204 -6.89 1.14 21.28
C MET A 204 -5.53 0.56 21.68
N GLN A 205 -4.54 1.39 22.00
CA GLN A 205 -3.36 0.91 22.72
C GLN A 205 -3.74 0.26 24.06
N HIS A 206 -4.81 0.75 24.70
CA HIS A 206 -5.26 0.28 26.00
C HIS A 206 -6.72 -0.17 26.02
N ALA A 207 -7.56 0.38 25.13
CA ALA A 207 -8.98 0.03 25.02
C ALA A 207 -9.21 -1.05 23.96
N LEU A 208 -10.24 -1.87 24.15
CA LEU A 208 -10.67 -2.86 23.16
C LEU A 208 -11.48 -2.24 22.01
N GLU A 209 -12.09 -1.08 22.26
CA GLU A 209 -12.94 -0.37 21.30
C GLU A 209 -12.41 1.05 21.05
N PRO A 210 -12.52 1.56 19.81
CA PRO A 210 -12.15 2.91 19.48
C PRO A 210 -13.19 3.93 19.95
N THR A 211 -12.83 5.20 19.93
CA THR A 211 -13.78 6.30 20.03
C THR A 211 -14.49 6.54 18.69
N ASP A 212 -15.69 7.13 18.73
CA ASP A 212 -16.40 7.54 17.50
C ASP A 212 -15.54 8.45 16.61
N GLY A 213 -14.78 9.36 17.23
CA GLY A 213 -13.91 10.30 16.51
C GLY A 213 -12.80 9.60 15.73
N GLU A 214 -12.23 8.53 16.27
CA GLU A 214 -11.20 7.71 15.60
C GLU A 214 -11.79 6.94 14.41
N VAL A 215 -12.99 6.36 14.57
CA VAL A 215 -13.70 5.70 13.46
C VAL A 215 -14.01 6.70 12.34
N PHE A 216 -14.44 7.93 12.68
CA PHE A 216 -14.64 8.99 11.69
C PHE A 216 -13.34 9.44 11.01
N ASP A 217 -12.20 9.46 11.71
CA ASP A 217 -10.90 9.80 11.10
C ASP A 217 -10.47 8.73 10.09
N ILE A 218 -10.63 7.43 10.42
CA ILE A 218 -10.39 6.32 9.49
C ILE A 218 -11.26 6.47 8.23
N ALA A 219 -12.56 6.72 8.39
CA ALA A 219 -13.46 6.91 7.26
C ALA A 219 -13.01 8.10 6.38
N ASN A 220 -12.57 9.21 6.98
CA ASN A 220 -12.05 10.36 6.23
C ASN A 220 -10.78 10.04 5.45
N ILE A 221 -9.88 9.21 6.00
CA ILE A 221 -8.67 8.75 5.30
C ILE A 221 -9.04 7.92 4.06
N VAL A 222 -10.07 7.07 4.17
CA VAL A 222 -10.60 6.29 3.04
C VAL A 222 -11.23 7.21 1.99
N PHE A 223 -12.02 8.22 2.39
CA PHE A 223 -12.56 9.22 1.47
C PHE A 223 -11.50 10.08 0.77
N ASP A 224 -10.32 10.20 1.37
CA ASP A 224 -9.16 10.84 0.76
C ASP A 224 -8.44 9.94 -0.25
N HIS A 225 -8.88 8.69 -0.39
CA HIS A 225 -8.28 7.64 -1.21
C HIS A 225 -6.79 7.41 -0.87
N ALA A 226 -6.48 7.38 0.42
CA ALA A 226 -5.20 6.84 0.86
C ALA A 226 -5.06 5.37 0.43
N ASP A 227 -3.85 4.98 0.02
CA ASP A 227 -3.60 3.60 -0.37
C ASP A 227 -3.50 2.68 0.82
N ALA A 228 -2.92 3.17 1.92
CA ALA A 228 -2.77 2.39 3.14
C ALA A 228 -2.92 3.24 4.39
N ILE A 229 -3.42 2.61 5.45
CA ILE A 229 -3.40 3.12 6.82
C ILE A 229 -2.33 2.35 7.59
N LEU A 230 -1.36 3.05 8.16
CA LEU A 230 -0.28 2.47 8.95
C LEU A 230 -0.56 2.67 10.44
N LEU A 231 -0.79 1.57 11.14
CA LEU A 231 -0.91 1.50 12.60
C LEU A 231 0.49 1.51 13.23
N GLY A 232 0.66 2.35 14.26
CA GLY A 232 1.90 2.53 14.98
C GLY A 232 1.90 1.74 16.28
N ASP A 233 1.86 2.47 17.39
CA ASP A 233 1.89 1.90 18.74
C ASP A 233 0.72 0.97 19.03
N GLU A 234 -0.42 1.17 18.33
CA GLU A 234 -1.61 0.34 18.45
C GLU A 234 -1.31 -1.15 18.21
N THR A 235 -0.42 -1.45 17.26
CA THR A 235 -0.01 -2.83 16.98
C THR A 235 1.35 -3.17 17.59
N ALA A 236 2.24 -2.18 17.74
CA ALA A 236 3.59 -2.43 18.21
C ALA A 236 3.67 -2.73 19.72
N THR A 237 2.96 -1.95 20.53
CA THR A 237 3.01 -2.02 22.01
C THR A 237 1.62 -2.08 22.66
N GLY A 238 0.55 -1.93 21.88
CA GLY A 238 -0.82 -1.99 22.36
C GLY A 238 -1.25 -3.37 22.86
N ASN A 239 -2.28 -3.39 23.69
CA ASN A 239 -2.81 -4.62 24.29
C ASN A 239 -3.64 -5.47 23.30
N HIS A 240 -4.13 -4.85 22.21
CA HIS A 240 -5.13 -5.43 21.30
C HIS A 240 -4.74 -5.23 19.82
N PRO A 241 -3.58 -5.76 19.38
CA PRO A 241 -3.05 -5.50 18.03
C PRO A 241 -3.94 -6.08 16.92
N THR A 242 -4.54 -7.26 17.14
CA THR A 242 -5.41 -7.92 16.16
C THR A 242 -6.72 -7.15 16.01
N GLU A 243 -7.32 -6.74 17.12
CA GLU A 243 -8.59 -6.02 17.14
C GLU A 243 -8.46 -4.62 16.55
N ALA A 244 -7.32 -3.94 16.78
CA ALA A 244 -7.04 -2.65 16.14
C ALA A 244 -7.05 -2.77 14.60
N VAL A 245 -6.41 -3.80 14.06
CA VAL A 245 -6.40 -4.06 12.60
C VAL A 245 -7.80 -4.42 12.09
N GLU A 246 -8.54 -5.23 12.85
CA GLU A 246 -9.91 -5.61 12.52
C GLU A 246 -10.85 -4.41 12.43
N VAL A 247 -10.77 -3.48 13.40
CA VAL A 247 -11.56 -2.23 13.43
C VAL A 247 -11.26 -1.38 12.19
N VAL A 248 -9.99 -1.22 11.81
CA VAL A 248 -9.64 -0.49 10.58
C VAL A 248 -10.22 -1.20 9.37
N SER A 249 -10.00 -2.51 9.23
CA SER A 249 -10.49 -3.29 8.08
C SER A 249 -12.01 -3.21 7.93
N LYS A 250 -12.76 -3.35 9.03
CA LYS A 250 -14.23 -3.22 9.03
C LYS A 250 -14.68 -1.82 8.62
N THR A 251 -14.04 -0.78 9.16
CA THR A 251 -14.37 0.62 8.84
C THR A 251 -14.08 0.94 7.37
N VAL A 252 -12.97 0.43 6.83
CA VAL A 252 -12.62 0.57 5.42
C VAL A 252 -13.68 -0.08 4.53
N ILE A 253 -14.03 -1.35 4.77
CA ILE A 253 -15.04 -2.07 3.99
C ILE A 253 -16.39 -1.35 4.03
N ALA A 254 -16.83 -0.92 5.21
CA ALA A 254 -18.09 -0.20 5.38
C ALA A 254 -18.06 1.15 4.64
N THR A 255 -16.98 1.91 4.74
CA THR A 255 -16.84 3.22 4.08
C THR A 255 -16.81 3.06 2.55
N GLU A 256 -16.02 2.12 2.04
CA GLU A 256 -15.88 1.84 0.62
C GLU A 256 -17.17 1.38 -0.05
N SER A 257 -18.06 0.71 0.70
CA SER A 257 -19.38 0.27 0.19
C SER A 257 -20.31 1.43 -0.19
N LEU A 258 -20.05 2.62 0.33
CA LEU A 258 -20.79 3.85 0.04
C LEU A 258 -20.08 4.75 -0.98
N MET A 259 -18.85 4.42 -1.37
CA MET A 259 -18.06 5.23 -2.28
C MET A 259 -18.43 4.92 -3.74
N GLU A 260 -18.99 5.92 -4.42
CA GLU A 260 -19.20 5.89 -5.86
C GLU A 260 -17.92 6.30 -6.61
N ILE A 261 -17.78 5.86 -7.88
CA ILE A 261 -16.73 6.39 -8.75
C ILE A 261 -16.93 7.90 -8.89
N THR A 262 -16.04 8.68 -8.30
CA THR A 262 -16.14 10.14 -8.38
C THR A 262 -16.10 10.60 -9.83
N ASP A 263 -16.82 11.67 -10.20
CA ASP A 263 -16.62 12.37 -11.49
C ASP A 263 -15.43 13.33 -11.48
N ARG A 264 -14.67 13.34 -10.37
CA ARG A 264 -13.53 14.25 -10.24
C ARG A 264 -12.55 13.99 -11.39
N PRO A 265 -12.13 15.06 -12.10
CA PRO A 265 -11.18 14.92 -13.19
C PRO A 265 -9.86 14.40 -12.63
N ILE A 266 -9.38 13.30 -13.20
CA ILE A 266 -8.04 12.81 -12.90
C ILE A 266 -7.08 13.68 -13.67
N LYS A 267 -6.18 14.33 -12.94
CA LYS A 267 -5.05 15.04 -13.54
C LYS A 267 -3.94 14.02 -13.69
N VAL A 268 -3.58 13.70 -14.93
CA VAL A 268 -2.37 12.94 -15.22
C VAL A 268 -1.18 13.88 -15.01
N GLY A 269 -0.33 13.54 -14.05
CA GLY A 269 0.82 14.37 -13.67
C GLY A 269 2.10 14.05 -14.41
N PHE A 270 3.17 14.73 -13.98
CA PHE A 270 4.52 14.56 -14.49
C PHE A 270 5.04 13.14 -14.19
N GLY A 271 5.62 12.50 -15.21
CA GLY A 271 6.32 11.20 -15.06
C GLY A 271 5.46 9.94 -15.22
N GLN A 272 4.13 10.05 -15.32
CA GLN A 272 3.31 8.87 -15.65
C GLN A 272 3.54 8.44 -17.12
N PRO A 273 3.66 7.14 -17.41
CA PRO A 273 3.73 6.66 -18.79
C PRO A 273 2.44 7.05 -19.55
N PRO A 274 2.52 7.87 -20.62
CA PRO A 274 1.34 8.46 -21.25
C PRO A 274 0.31 7.44 -21.74
N ASN A 275 0.78 6.35 -22.37
CA ASN A 275 -0.09 5.29 -22.87
C ASN A 275 -0.81 4.59 -21.71
N THR A 276 -0.09 4.23 -20.66
CA THR A 276 -0.67 3.56 -19.49
C THR A 276 -1.66 4.46 -18.75
N ALA A 277 -1.37 5.76 -18.64
CA ALA A 277 -2.30 6.73 -18.07
C ALA A 277 -3.59 6.84 -18.91
N ALA A 278 -3.47 6.86 -20.24
CA ALA A 278 -4.64 6.88 -21.13
C ALA A 278 -5.48 5.60 -21.03
N LEU A 279 -4.85 4.42 -20.90
CA LEU A 279 -5.55 3.16 -20.65
C LEU A 279 -6.28 3.19 -19.31
N ALA A 280 -5.61 3.58 -18.23
CA ALA A 280 -6.21 3.64 -16.89
C ALA A 280 -7.40 4.60 -16.86
N TYR A 281 -7.30 5.75 -17.53
CA TYR A 281 -8.41 6.67 -17.69
C TYR A 281 -9.56 6.06 -18.50
N SER A 282 -9.24 5.33 -19.57
CA SER A 282 -10.25 4.65 -20.40
C SER A 282 -10.99 3.55 -19.62
N ILE A 283 -10.26 2.76 -18.83
CA ILE A 283 -10.83 1.72 -17.95
C ILE A 283 -11.86 2.32 -17.00
N ARG A 284 -11.54 3.45 -16.36
CA ARG A 284 -12.48 4.16 -15.47
C ARG A 284 -13.78 4.55 -16.16
N HIS A 285 -13.74 4.92 -17.45
CA HIS A 285 -14.96 5.23 -18.21
C HIS A 285 -15.72 3.98 -18.64
N ILE A 286 -15.02 2.89 -18.97
CA ILE A 286 -15.64 1.60 -19.29
C ILE A 286 -16.45 1.09 -18.09
N LEU A 287 -15.90 1.20 -16.87
CA LEU A 287 -16.56 0.79 -15.63
C LEU A 287 -17.90 1.51 -15.38
N LYS A 288 -18.05 2.75 -15.87
CA LYS A 288 -19.31 3.50 -15.80
C LYS A 288 -20.37 3.01 -16.79
N MET A 289 -19.98 2.28 -17.82
CA MET A 289 -20.85 1.88 -18.92
C MET A 289 -21.16 0.38 -18.91
N GLN A 290 -20.30 -0.43 -18.29
CA GLN A 290 -20.41 -1.88 -18.26
C GLN A 290 -19.97 -2.40 -16.91
N GLU A 291 -20.66 -3.43 -16.42
CA GLU A 291 -20.23 -4.17 -15.23
C GLU A 291 -18.97 -4.97 -15.58
N ILE A 292 -17.85 -4.61 -14.93
CA ILE A 292 -16.59 -5.33 -14.98
C ILE A 292 -16.27 -5.79 -13.57
N ALA A 293 -16.09 -7.09 -13.38
CA ALA A 293 -15.84 -7.69 -12.08
C ALA A 293 -14.41 -7.40 -11.57
N ALA A 294 -13.42 -7.33 -12.47
CA ALA A 294 -12.03 -7.06 -12.10
C ALA A 294 -11.19 -6.51 -13.25
N VAL A 295 -10.06 -5.89 -12.91
CA VAL A 295 -8.99 -5.53 -13.85
C VAL A 295 -7.76 -6.40 -13.56
N GLY A 296 -7.35 -7.22 -14.51
CA GLY A 296 -6.10 -7.98 -14.45
C GLY A 296 -4.95 -7.19 -15.04
N VAL A 297 -3.79 -7.24 -14.38
CA VAL A 297 -2.56 -6.61 -14.83
C VAL A 297 -1.43 -7.61 -14.71
N TYR A 298 -0.69 -7.88 -15.78
CA TYR A 298 0.60 -8.56 -15.70
C TYR A 298 1.73 -7.54 -15.86
N SER A 299 2.69 -7.52 -14.94
CA SER A 299 3.87 -6.64 -15.04
C SER A 299 5.07 -7.14 -14.24
N HIS A 300 6.27 -6.83 -14.72
CA HIS A 300 7.53 -7.04 -13.98
C HIS A 300 7.80 -5.93 -12.95
N THR A 301 7.14 -4.78 -13.07
CA THR A 301 7.30 -3.63 -12.17
C THR A 301 5.95 -3.22 -11.56
N THR A 302 5.97 -2.31 -10.58
CA THR A 302 4.74 -1.80 -9.96
C THR A 302 4.04 -0.71 -10.77
N SER A 303 4.66 -0.23 -11.86
CA SER A 303 4.25 1.00 -12.56
C SER A 303 2.82 0.92 -13.11
N THR A 304 2.51 -0.10 -13.92
CA THR A 304 1.17 -0.25 -14.52
C THR A 304 0.08 -0.39 -13.47
N ALA A 305 0.28 -1.26 -12.48
CA ALA A 305 -0.69 -1.45 -11.40
C ALA A 305 -0.88 -0.17 -10.58
N GLY A 306 0.21 0.57 -10.31
CA GLY A 306 0.16 1.84 -9.60
C GLY A 306 -0.62 2.92 -10.34
N VAL A 307 -0.39 3.08 -11.65
CA VAL A 307 -1.15 4.04 -12.48
C VAL A 307 -2.64 3.70 -12.49
N ILE A 308 -3.00 2.42 -12.63
CA ILE A 308 -4.41 1.99 -12.61
C ILE A 308 -5.03 2.21 -11.23
N ALA A 309 -4.35 1.83 -10.14
CA ALA A 309 -4.82 2.05 -8.77
C ALA A 309 -5.10 3.53 -8.49
N LYS A 310 -4.25 4.43 -8.99
CA LYS A 310 -4.40 5.88 -8.84
C LYS A 310 -5.47 6.53 -9.71
N ASN A 311 -6.10 5.74 -10.59
CA ASN A 311 -7.34 6.16 -11.24
C ASN A 311 -8.59 5.88 -10.38
N TRP A 312 -8.43 5.33 -9.17
CA TRP A 312 -9.49 5.10 -8.18
C TRP A 312 -10.72 4.41 -8.79
N ILE A 313 -10.46 3.27 -9.42
CA ILE A 313 -11.49 2.42 -10.00
C ILE A 313 -12.28 1.67 -8.91
N ASP A 314 -13.51 1.29 -9.22
CA ASP A 314 -14.46 0.65 -8.30
C ASP A 314 -14.47 -0.87 -8.33
N CYS A 315 -13.58 -1.48 -9.11
CA CYS A 315 -13.38 -2.93 -9.12
C CYS A 315 -11.97 -3.30 -8.61
N PRO A 316 -11.77 -4.53 -8.10
CA PRO A 316 -10.45 -5.03 -7.70
C PRO A 316 -9.46 -5.08 -8.88
N ILE A 317 -8.19 -4.83 -8.57
CA ILE A 317 -7.08 -4.94 -9.52
C ILE A 317 -6.28 -6.21 -9.18
N LEU A 318 -6.39 -7.25 -10.00
CA LEU A 318 -5.54 -8.44 -9.89
C LEU A 318 -4.18 -8.14 -10.53
N ALA A 319 -3.17 -7.89 -9.70
CA ALA A 319 -1.82 -7.63 -10.20
C ALA A 319 -0.95 -8.88 -10.12
N LEU A 320 -0.45 -9.32 -11.26
CA LEU A 320 0.31 -10.55 -11.43
C LEU A 320 1.74 -10.24 -11.85
N SER A 321 2.68 -10.95 -11.25
CA SER A 321 4.10 -10.84 -11.58
C SER A 321 4.81 -12.16 -11.36
N ASP A 322 5.87 -12.39 -12.12
CA ASP A 322 6.83 -13.47 -11.94
C ASP A 322 7.93 -13.13 -10.93
N VAL A 323 8.07 -11.85 -10.56
CA VAL A 323 9.04 -11.35 -9.59
C VAL A 323 8.39 -11.25 -8.19
N PRO A 324 8.79 -12.08 -7.20
CA PRO A 324 8.21 -12.06 -5.85
C PRO A 324 8.26 -10.68 -5.17
N GLU A 325 9.38 -9.97 -5.32
CA GLU A 325 9.58 -8.62 -4.78
C GLU A 325 8.52 -7.64 -5.31
N THR A 326 8.22 -7.68 -6.62
CA THR A 326 7.19 -6.84 -7.23
C THR A 326 5.80 -7.19 -6.70
N VAL A 327 5.49 -8.48 -6.53
CA VAL A 327 4.22 -8.95 -5.95
C VAL A 327 4.01 -8.34 -4.56
N ARG A 328 5.03 -8.38 -3.70
CA ARG A 328 4.95 -7.80 -2.36
C ARG A 328 4.89 -6.28 -2.38
N LYS A 329 5.69 -5.60 -3.21
CA LYS A 329 5.60 -4.13 -3.36
C LYS A 329 4.18 -3.67 -3.73
N MET A 330 3.51 -4.39 -4.62
CA MET A 330 2.14 -4.06 -5.01
C MET A 330 1.10 -4.20 -3.87
N GLY A 331 1.45 -4.87 -2.77
CA GLY A 331 0.54 -5.11 -1.63
C GLY A 331 0.05 -3.85 -0.92
N ILE A 332 0.76 -2.72 -1.03
CA ILE A 332 0.37 -1.45 -0.38
C ILE A 332 -0.50 -0.54 -1.27
N TYR A 333 -0.79 -0.93 -2.51
CA TYR A 333 -1.53 -0.08 -3.45
C TYR A 333 -3.05 -0.25 -3.29
N HIS A 334 -3.79 0.85 -3.36
CA HIS A 334 -5.24 0.86 -3.23
C HIS A 334 -5.92 -0.08 -4.24
N GLY A 335 -6.74 -1.02 -3.75
CA GLY A 335 -7.54 -1.93 -4.58
C GLY A 335 -6.75 -3.05 -5.27
N VAL A 336 -5.44 -3.12 -5.06
CA VAL A 336 -4.59 -4.14 -5.68
C VAL A 336 -4.59 -5.43 -4.87
N VAL A 337 -4.87 -6.55 -5.52
CA VAL A 337 -4.71 -7.90 -5.01
C VAL A 337 -3.57 -8.54 -5.81
N SER A 338 -2.40 -8.67 -5.20
CA SER A 338 -1.22 -9.17 -5.91
C SER A 338 -1.06 -10.69 -5.77
N ARG A 339 -0.69 -11.38 -6.86
CA ARG A 339 -0.37 -12.81 -6.85
C ARG A 339 0.84 -13.10 -7.73
N GLN A 340 1.65 -14.07 -7.31
CA GLN A 340 2.74 -14.55 -8.13
C GLN A 340 2.19 -15.47 -9.24
N MET A 341 2.74 -15.34 -10.45
CA MET A 341 2.50 -16.26 -11.55
C MET A 341 3.82 -16.56 -12.28
N LYS A 342 3.82 -17.52 -13.20
CA LYS A 342 4.98 -17.71 -14.10
C LYS A 342 4.89 -16.69 -15.24
N ALA A 343 6.05 -16.27 -15.75
CA ALA A 343 6.12 -15.41 -16.92
C ALA A 343 5.41 -16.10 -18.12
N PRO A 344 4.35 -15.49 -18.69
CA PRO A 344 3.63 -16.09 -19.80
C PRO A 344 4.45 -16.00 -21.09
N SER A 345 4.47 -17.06 -21.89
CA SER A 345 5.23 -17.09 -23.15
C SER A 345 4.58 -16.25 -24.27
N ASN A 346 3.26 -16.06 -24.20
CA ASN A 346 2.48 -15.34 -25.20
C ASN A 346 1.19 -14.75 -24.60
N THR A 347 0.52 -13.89 -25.37
CA THR A 347 -0.69 -13.17 -24.92
C THR A 347 -1.85 -14.11 -24.57
N ALA A 348 -2.02 -15.23 -25.29
CA ALA A 348 -3.10 -16.18 -24.99
C ALA A 348 -2.86 -16.90 -23.66
N GLU A 349 -1.62 -17.26 -23.35
CA GLU A 349 -1.23 -17.81 -22.04
C GLU A 349 -1.41 -16.78 -20.92
N MET A 350 -1.07 -15.52 -21.16
CA MET A 350 -1.27 -14.43 -20.21
C MET A 350 -2.76 -14.25 -19.86
N LEU A 351 -3.64 -14.16 -20.87
CA LEU A 351 -5.09 -14.03 -20.67
C LEU A 351 -5.66 -15.23 -19.91
N SER A 352 -5.38 -16.45 -20.37
CA SER A 352 -5.90 -17.67 -19.75
C SER A 352 -5.39 -17.88 -18.31
N SER A 353 -4.12 -17.58 -18.03
CA SER A 353 -3.55 -17.68 -16.68
C SER A 353 -4.15 -16.61 -15.75
N THR A 354 -4.30 -15.38 -16.24
CA THR A 354 -4.90 -14.28 -15.47
C THR A 354 -6.33 -14.62 -15.07
N THR A 355 -7.14 -15.07 -16.02
CA THR A 355 -8.53 -15.50 -15.78
C THR A 355 -8.60 -16.70 -14.83
N SER A 356 -7.70 -17.67 -14.98
CA SER A 356 -7.66 -18.86 -14.11
C SER A 356 -7.34 -18.50 -12.66
N ILE A 357 -6.34 -17.63 -12.45
CA ILE A 357 -5.98 -17.14 -11.11
C ILE A 357 -7.14 -16.34 -10.54
N ALA A 358 -7.73 -15.41 -11.29
CA ALA A 358 -8.86 -14.60 -10.85
C ALA A 358 -10.04 -15.44 -10.34
N LYS A 359 -10.37 -16.54 -11.04
CA LYS A 359 -11.37 -17.52 -10.58
C LYS A 359 -10.95 -18.24 -9.30
N GLN A 360 -9.71 -18.72 -9.25
CA GLN A 360 -9.20 -19.48 -8.10
C GLN A 360 -9.28 -18.69 -6.79
N ILE A 361 -9.04 -17.38 -6.84
CA ILE A 361 -9.10 -16.50 -5.67
C ILE A 361 -10.48 -15.84 -5.48
N GLY A 362 -11.47 -16.18 -6.32
CA GLY A 362 -12.85 -15.72 -6.18
C GLY A 362 -13.11 -14.27 -6.60
N LEU A 363 -12.25 -13.67 -7.43
CA LEU A 363 -12.48 -12.30 -7.96
C LEU A 363 -13.53 -12.26 -9.07
N VAL A 364 -13.67 -13.35 -9.83
CA VAL A 364 -14.57 -13.43 -10.99
C VAL A 364 -15.24 -14.81 -11.04
N ALA A 365 -16.47 -14.83 -11.54
CA ALA A 365 -17.27 -16.02 -11.81
C ALA A 365 -17.50 -16.20 -13.32
N PRO A 366 -17.89 -17.40 -13.79
CA PRO A 366 -18.35 -17.59 -15.17
C PRO A 366 -19.52 -16.65 -15.50
N GLY A 367 -19.43 -15.94 -16.63
CA GLY A 367 -20.37 -14.91 -17.06
C GLY A 367 -19.90 -13.49 -16.80
N ASP A 368 -18.98 -13.28 -15.86
CA ASP A 368 -18.43 -11.96 -15.56
C ASP A 368 -17.58 -11.42 -16.70
N ARG A 369 -17.40 -10.09 -16.73
CA ARG A 369 -16.45 -9.43 -17.62
C ARG A 369 -15.23 -8.98 -16.85
N MET A 370 -14.07 -9.14 -17.45
CA MET A 370 -12.79 -8.73 -16.89
C MET A 370 -12.01 -7.95 -17.94
N ILE A 371 -11.31 -6.90 -17.52
CA ILE A 371 -10.36 -6.19 -18.38
C ILE A 371 -8.98 -6.72 -18.06
N VAL A 372 -8.21 -7.16 -19.06
CA VAL A 372 -6.81 -7.57 -18.88
C VAL A 372 -5.90 -6.57 -19.56
N VAL A 373 -4.99 -5.99 -18.80
CA VAL A 373 -4.05 -4.93 -19.21
C VAL A 373 -2.63 -5.51 -19.25
N SER A 374 -1.91 -5.28 -20.34
CA SER A 374 -0.53 -5.74 -20.48
C SER A 374 0.29 -4.84 -21.42
N GLU A 375 1.61 -5.02 -21.38
CA GLU A 375 2.47 -4.62 -22.51
C GLU A 375 2.26 -5.60 -23.68
N LEU A 376 2.23 -5.08 -24.90
CA LEU A 376 2.22 -5.86 -26.14
C LEU A 376 3.21 -5.24 -27.14
N PRO A 377 4.17 -6.02 -27.67
CA PRO A 377 4.45 -7.43 -27.37
C PRO A 377 4.91 -7.63 -25.91
N LEU A 378 4.77 -8.86 -25.39
CA LEU A 378 5.22 -9.19 -24.03
C LEU A 378 6.75 -9.22 -23.95
N HIS A 379 7.29 -9.00 -22.74
CA HIS A 379 8.71 -9.05 -22.41
C HIS A 379 9.54 -7.93 -23.02
N THR A 380 8.90 -6.80 -23.35
CA THR A 380 9.61 -5.59 -23.79
C THR A 380 10.23 -4.83 -22.63
N GLY A 381 9.73 -5.03 -21.41
CA GLY A 381 10.11 -4.24 -20.24
C GLY A 381 9.51 -2.83 -20.27
N GLU A 382 8.54 -2.59 -21.14
CA GLU A 382 7.81 -1.34 -21.26
C GLU A 382 6.58 -1.34 -20.33
N ASN A 383 5.95 -0.19 -20.21
CA ASN A 383 4.68 -0.09 -19.48
C ASN A 383 3.53 -0.57 -20.37
N ALA A 384 2.39 -0.91 -19.76
CA ALA A 384 1.26 -1.41 -20.52
C ALA A 384 0.75 -0.40 -21.55
N ASN A 385 0.46 -0.91 -22.75
CA ASN A 385 0.05 -0.15 -23.92
C ASN A 385 -1.24 -0.71 -24.56
N ALA A 386 -1.81 -1.80 -24.02
CA ALA A 386 -3.06 -2.38 -24.50
C ALA A 386 -3.90 -2.98 -23.36
N PHE A 387 -5.20 -3.12 -23.61
CA PHE A 387 -6.08 -3.97 -22.80
C PHE A 387 -7.06 -4.75 -23.69
N VAL A 388 -7.56 -5.86 -23.16
CA VAL A 388 -8.63 -6.67 -23.77
C VAL A 388 -9.76 -6.79 -22.76
N ILE A 389 -11.02 -6.72 -23.23
CA ILE A 389 -12.19 -7.04 -22.42
C ILE A 389 -12.59 -8.49 -22.74
N GLU A 390 -12.57 -9.35 -21.75
CA GLU A 390 -12.91 -10.77 -21.87
C GLU A 390 -14.15 -11.10 -21.05
N THR A 391 -15.03 -11.95 -21.59
CA THR A 391 -16.10 -12.59 -20.83
C THR A 391 -15.62 -13.94 -20.33
N ILE A 392 -15.67 -14.12 -19.01
CA ILE A 392 -15.16 -15.28 -18.31
C ILE A 392 -16.07 -16.48 -18.63
N ARG A 393 -15.48 -17.55 -19.19
CA ARG A 393 -16.22 -18.78 -19.57
C ARG A 393 -16.28 -19.82 -18.48
#